data_AF-A0A229SJS4-F1
#
_entry.id   AF-A0A229SJS4-F1
#
_cell.length_a   1.000
_cell.length_b   1.000
_cell.length_c   1.000
_cell.angle_alpha   90.00
_cell.angle_beta   90.00
_cell.angle_gamma   90.00
#
_symmetry.space_group_name_H-M   'P 1'
#
loop_
_entity.id
_entity.type
_entity.pdbx_description
1 polymer ?
#
loop_
_entity_poly.entity_id
_entity_poly.type
_entity_poly.pdbx_seq_one_letter_code
_entity_poly.pdbx_strand_id
1 'polypeptide(L)'
;MQIGTKPRVATLAVALVAAISTVVNPAAAATGDGSPTDANIKYFGRWDTRSASAYVPGWTGAYAVVGFTGTTVKLRQRNSVDLYASVDGGAWTSYRAVSGTVNLTPNRLPAGTHTLRVAYRQDAGSYKGDEVFQGVVLDSGAHTVAVSVPSRIIEFVGDSITAGYKASKEALTAYGWLTGEKLGAAHTQIARPSVCLVPTSDGCIGMRDRYFKTGLDTSTPDWDFSRYQVSDVVINLGTNDKGHNVSGAQFQSAYVTLLQRIRAKYPNATIHAMETFKKWYVAETKAAVAARNNAGDAKVRYVATEGWLTTADTPDGTHPNDAGHQKIAARLAALLG
;
A
#
# COMPACT_ATOMS: atom_id res chain seq x y z
N MET A 1 -25.18 -94.23 2.03
CA MET A 1 -24.65 -93.13 2.87
C MET A 1 -24.33 -91.98 1.92
N GLN A 2 -25.29 -91.09 1.70
CA GLN A 2 -25.23 -90.07 0.65
C GLN A 2 -25.55 -88.73 1.32
N ILE A 3 -24.53 -87.88 1.41
CA ILE A 3 -24.52 -86.64 2.18
C ILE A 3 -25.14 -85.54 1.31
N GLY A 4 -26.30 -85.04 1.72
CA GLY A 4 -27.00 -83.95 1.05
C GLY A 4 -26.40 -82.59 1.40
N THR A 5 -25.94 -81.86 0.39
CA THR A 5 -25.50 -80.45 0.48
C THR A 5 -26.70 -79.51 0.31
N LYS A 6 -27.01 -78.71 1.34
CA LYS A 6 -27.97 -77.59 1.26
C LYS A 6 -27.28 -76.34 0.69
N PRO A 7 -27.91 -75.59 -0.23
CA PRO A 7 -27.36 -74.33 -0.73
C PRO A 7 -27.61 -73.19 0.29
N ARG A 8 -26.60 -72.33 0.47
CA ARG A 8 -26.70 -71.08 1.25
C ARG A 8 -27.18 -69.96 0.33
N VAL A 9 -28.30 -69.32 0.69
CA VAL A 9 -28.78 -68.08 0.07
C VAL A 9 -27.97 -66.92 0.64
N ALA A 10 -27.30 -66.15 -0.21
CA ALA A 10 -26.61 -64.93 0.15
C ALA A 10 -27.55 -63.73 -0.06
N THR A 11 -27.94 -63.07 1.02
CA THR A 11 -28.77 -61.86 0.99
C THR A 11 -27.87 -60.65 0.72
N LEU A 12 -28.01 -60.02 -0.45
CA LEU A 12 -27.30 -58.79 -0.80
C LEU A 12 -28.03 -57.59 -0.17
N ALA A 13 -27.45 -56.97 0.85
CA ALA A 13 -27.96 -55.72 1.43
C ALA A 13 -27.49 -54.54 0.57
N VAL A 14 -28.41 -53.89 -0.14
CA VAL A 14 -28.14 -52.64 -0.86
C VAL A 14 -28.24 -51.49 0.14
N ALA A 15 -27.10 -50.91 0.51
CA ALA A 15 -27.04 -49.68 1.31
C ALA A 15 -27.30 -48.47 0.40
N LEU A 16 -28.44 -47.80 0.62
CA LEU A 16 -28.78 -46.55 -0.06
C LEU A 16 -27.99 -45.40 0.59
N VAL A 17 -26.93 -44.93 -0.07
CA VAL A 17 -26.20 -43.73 0.37
C VAL A 17 -26.97 -42.50 -0.11
N ALA A 18 -27.70 -41.84 0.80
CA ALA A 18 -28.30 -40.54 0.53
C ALA A 18 -27.19 -39.48 0.48
N ALA A 19 -26.90 -38.95 -0.71
CA ALA A 19 -26.02 -37.80 -0.88
C ALA A 19 -26.72 -36.55 -0.36
N ILE A 20 -26.34 -36.09 0.84
CA ILE A 20 -26.75 -34.80 1.38
C ILE A 20 -25.92 -33.73 0.66
N SER A 21 -26.47 -33.16 -0.40
CA SER A 21 -25.92 -31.95 -1.02
C SER A 21 -26.17 -30.77 -0.10
N THR A 22 -25.15 -30.33 0.62
CA THR A 22 -25.17 -29.07 1.36
C THR A 22 -25.23 -27.91 0.35
N VAL A 23 -26.40 -27.30 0.25
CA VAL A 23 -26.54 -26.02 -0.46
C VAL A 23 -25.78 -24.98 0.38
N VAL A 24 -24.55 -24.68 -0.01
CA VAL A 24 -23.80 -23.56 0.55
C VAL A 24 -24.47 -22.30 0.02
N ASN A 25 -25.41 -21.74 0.78
CA ASN A 25 -25.90 -20.40 0.49
C ASN A 25 -24.68 -19.45 0.55
N PRO A 26 -24.38 -18.69 -0.52
CA PRO A 26 -23.38 -17.64 -0.41
C PRO A 26 -23.82 -16.73 0.74
N ALA A 27 -22.94 -16.55 1.72
CA ALA A 27 -23.21 -15.64 2.82
C ALA A 27 -23.68 -14.31 2.22
N ALA A 28 -24.86 -13.85 2.62
CA ALA A 28 -25.35 -12.55 2.18
C ALA A 28 -24.25 -11.52 2.48
N ALA A 29 -23.81 -10.77 1.47
CA ALA A 29 -22.79 -9.76 1.66
C ALA A 29 -23.24 -8.83 2.78
N ALA A 30 -22.46 -8.76 3.86
CA ALA A 30 -22.82 -7.98 5.04
C ALA A 30 -22.98 -6.51 4.61
N THR A 31 -24.14 -5.92 4.87
CA THR A 31 -24.37 -4.48 4.67
C THR A 31 -23.63 -3.72 5.76
N GLY A 32 -22.86 -2.69 5.40
CA GLY A 32 -22.12 -1.87 6.37
C GLY A 32 -22.63 -0.43 6.46
N ASP A 33 -22.28 0.23 7.56
CA ASP A 33 -22.78 1.56 7.94
C ASP A 33 -21.91 2.73 7.46
N GLY A 34 -20.79 2.44 6.79
CA GLY A 34 -19.83 3.42 6.31
C GLY A 34 -18.94 4.00 7.41
N SER A 35 -18.99 3.50 8.65
CA SER A 35 -18.08 3.90 9.73
C SER A 35 -16.64 3.44 9.45
N PRO A 36 -15.61 4.00 10.11
CA PRO A 36 -14.24 3.54 9.91
C PRO A 36 -14.03 2.04 10.18
N THR A 37 -14.80 1.47 11.12
CA THR A 37 -14.78 0.05 11.49
C THR A 37 -15.59 -0.86 10.57
N ASP A 38 -16.25 -0.31 9.55
CA ASP A 38 -17.02 -1.07 8.58
C ASP A 38 -16.14 -2.06 7.79
N ALA A 39 -16.45 -3.36 7.91
CA ALA A 39 -15.68 -4.45 7.32
C ALA A 39 -15.66 -4.45 5.78
N ASN A 40 -16.60 -3.74 5.14
CA ASN A 40 -16.64 -3.56 3.69
C ASN A 40 -15.59 -2.56 3.20
N ILE A 41 -15.10 -1.67 4.07
CA ILE A 41 -14.08 -0.68 3.72
C ILE A 41 -12.71 -1.33 3.76
N LYS A 42 -11.94 -1.15 2.68
CA LYS A 42 -10.55 -1.63 2.59
C LYS A 42 -9.58 -0.47 2.73
N TYR A 43 -8.59 -0.63 3.59
CA TYR A 43 -7.56 0.37 3.83
C TYR A 43 -6.21 -0.13 3.33
N PHE A 44 -5.58 0.65 2.47
CA PHE A 44 -4.23 0.40 1.95
C PHE A 44 -3.28 1.47 2.47
N GLY A 45 -2.06 1.05 2.81
CA GLY A 45 -1.12 1.84 3.62
C GLY A 45 -1.21 1.45 5.09
N ARG A 46 -0.54 2.22 5.95
CA ARG A 46 -0.56 1.97 7.39
C ARG A 46 -1.36 3.05 8.08
N TRP A 47 -2.41 2.60 8.73
CA TRP A 47 -3.40 3.45 9.38
C TRP A 47 -3.32 3.22 10.88
N ASP A 48 -3.31 4.30 11.64
CA ASP A 48 -3.61 4.26 13.05
C ASP A 48 -5.12 4.04 13.22
N THR A 49 -5.48 2.85 13.68
CA THR A 49 -6.86 2.41 13.87
C THR A 49 -7.27 2.32 15.33
N ARG A 50 -6.52 2.94 16.25
CA ARG A 50 -6.80 2.88 17.69
C ARG A 50 -8.12 3.56 18.07
N SER A 51 -8.57 4.53 17.28
CA SER A 51 -9.90 5.14 17.41
C SER A 51 -10.88 4.51 16.44
N ALA A 52 -11.96 3.91 16.95
CA ALA A 52 -13.02 3.32 16.13
C ALA A 52 -13.77 4.36 15.26
N SER A 53 -13.70 5.65 15.62
CA SER A 53 -14.40 6.74 14.92
C SER A 53 -13.52 7.53 13.95
N ALA A 54 -12.21 7.25 13.90
CA ALA A 54 -11.27 7.99 13.07
C ALA A 54 -10.01 7.17 12.78
N TYR A 55 -9.77 6.85 11.52
CA TYR A 55 -8.53 6.20 11.08
C TYR A 55 -7.61 7.23 10.43
N VAL A 56 -6.36 7.28 10.88
CA VAL A 56 -5.37 8.28 10.46
C VAL A 56 -4.25 7.60 9.67
N PRO A 57 -3.96 7.99 8.42
CA PRO A 57 -2.86 7.42 7.66
C PRO A 57 -1.53 7.93 8.24
N GLY A 58 -0.59 7.02 8.48
CA GLY A 58 0.74 7.41 8.98
C GLY A 58 1.76 7.68 7.87
N TRP A 59 1.49 7.20 6.65
CA TRP A 59 2.40 7.26 5.50
C TRP A 59 1.71 7.75 4.22
N THR A 60 2.53 8.16 3.26
CA THR A 60 2.05 8.81 2.03
C THR A 60 1.35 7.82 1.14
N GLY A 61 0.44 8.33 0.29
CA GLY A 61 -0.30 7.48 -0.63
C GLY A 61 -1.17 6.42 0.06
N ALA A 62 -1.47 6.54 1.36
CA ALA A 62 -2.47 5.69 1.98
C ALA A 62 -3.86 6.03 1.44
N TYR A 63 -4.68 5.01 1.17
CA TYR A 63 -6.02 5.21 0.62
C TYR A 63 -7.04 4.21 1.18
N ALA A 64 -8.30 4.66 1.22
CA ALA A 64 -9.46 3.82 1.54
C ALA A 64 -10.23 3.50 0.25
N VAL A 65 -10.79 2.29 0.17
CA VAL A 65 -11.68 1.84 -0.90
C VAL A 65 -13.00 1.42 -0.28
N VAL A 66 -14.10 1.99 -0.79
CA VAL A 66 -15.45 1.80 -0.28
C VAL A 66 -16.35 1.38 -1.45
N GLY A 67 -16.96 0.20 -1.37
CA GLY A 67 -18.12 -0.14 -2.20
C GLY A 67 -19.39 0.41 -1.55
N PHE A 68 -20.29 1.03 -2.31
CA PHE A 68 -21.54 1.57 -1.77
C PHE A 68 -22.71 1.48 -2.75
N THR A 69 -23.93 1.38 -2.23
CA THR A 69 -25.16 1.51 -3.02
C THR A 69 -25.69 2.93 -3.02
N GLY A 70 -26.58 3.28 -3.95
CA GLY A 70 -27.29 4.56 -3.97
C GLY A 70 -26.86 5.45 -5.13
N THR A 71 -26.98 6.76 -4.94
CA THR A 71 -26.69 7.78 -5.96
C THR A 71 -25.71 8.85 -5.49
N THR A 72 -25.48 8.94 -4.17
CA THR A 72 -24.63 9.95 -3.54
C THR A 72 -23.70 9.32 -2.50
N VAL A 73 -22.45 9.79 -2.44
CA VAL A 73 -21.53 9.53 -1.33
C VAL A 73 -20.90 10.83 -0.82
N LYS A 74 -20.89 10.98 0.50
CA LYS A 74 -20.19 12.07 1.19
C LYS A 74 -19.15 11.50 2.14
N LEU A 75 -18.11 12.27 2.43
CA LEU A 75 -17.02 11.88 3.31
C LEU A 75 -16.98 12.77 4.54
N ARG A 76 -16.84 12.18 5.73
CA ARG A 76 -16.66 12.93 6.98
C ARG A 76 -15.18 13.26 7.22
N GLN A 77 -14.91 14.52 7.52
CA GLN A 77 -13.61 15.09 7.79
C GLN A 77 -13.63 15.88 9.10
N ARG A 78 -12.62 15.68 9.93
CA ARG A 78 -12.54 16.28 11.27
C ARG A 78 -12.20 17.76 11.19
N ASN A 79 -11.10 18.09 10.52
CA ASN A 79 -10.62 19.46 10.30
C ASN A 79 -10.27 19.66 8.82
N SER A 80 -9.74 20.84 8.50
CA SER A 80 -9.34 21.20 7.14
C SER A 80 -8.27 20.28 6.59
N VAL A 81 -8.53 19.71 5.41
CA VAL A 81 -7.59 18.85 4.70
C VAL A 81 -7.77 18.96 3.18
N ASP A 82 -6.69 18.67 2.46
CA ASP A 82 -6.67 18.46 1.03
C ASP A 82 -6.75 16.95 0.79
N LEU A 83 -7.69 16.52 -0.04
CA LEU A 83 -7.88 15.12 -0.37
C LEU A 83 -8.14 14.94 -1.86
N TYR A 84 -8.04 13.68 -2.29
CA TYR A 84 -8.39 13.24 -3.63
C TYR A 84 -9.42 12.13 -3.53
N ALA A 85 -10.42 12.16 -4.42
CA ALA A 85 -11.41 11.09 -4.54
C ALA A 85 -11.56 10.62 -5.99
N SER A 86 -11.78 9.33 -6.18
CA SER A 86 -12.13 8.71 -7.47
C SER A 86 -13.37 7.84 -7.27
N VAL A 87 -14.37 8.03 -8.13
CA VAL A 87 -15.61 7.26 -8.13
C VAL A 87 -15.65 6.41 -9.40
N ASP A 88 -16.00 5.13 -9.25
CA ASP A 88 -16.13 4.14 -10.33
C ASP A 88 -14.92 4.04 -11.27
N GLY A 89 -13.71 4.21 -10.71
CA GLY A 89 -12.46 4.19 -11.47
C GLY A 89 -12.24 5.43 -12.34
N GLY A 90 -13.08 6.45 -12.20
CA GLY A 90 -12.92 7.75 -12.87
C GLY A 90 -11.69 8.52 -12.40
N ALA A 91 -11.43 9.66 -13.04
CA ALA A 91 -10.29 10.50 -12.73
C ALA A 91 -10.31 10.99 -11.26
N TRP A 92 -9.12 11.11 -10.67
CA TRP A 92 -8.95 11.67 -9.33
C TRP A 92 -9.33 13.15 -9.31
N THR A 93 -10.36 13.48 -8.54
CA THR A 93 -10.82 14.84 -8.28
C THR A 93 -10.16 15.36 -7.00
N SER A 94 -9.69 16.60 -7.03
CA SER A 94 -9.07 17.24 -5.87
C SER A 94 -10.07 18.08 -5.09
N TYR A 95 -10.05 17.94 -3.78
CA TYR A 95 -10.82 18.73 -2.82
C TYR A 95 -9.81 19.42 -1.91
N ARG A 96 -9.84 20.76 -1.84
CA ARG A 96 -8.85 21.57 -1.12
C ARG A 96 -9.47 22.24 0.08
N ALA A 97 -8.75 22.23 1.20
CA ALA A 97 -9.16 22.83 2.47
C ALA A 97 -10.60 22.47 2.90
N VAL A 98 -11.02 21.23 2.66
CA VAL A 98 -12.37 20.75 2.98
C VAL A 98 -12.43 20.22 4.40
N SER A 99 -13.59 20.32 5.05
CA SER A 99 -13.86 19.83 6.40
C SER A 99 -15.34 19.45 6.56
N GLY A 100 -15.70 18.80 7.66
CA GLY A 100 -17.08 18.41 7.94
C GLY A 100 -17.57 17.32 7.00
N THR A 101 -18.79 17.46 6.44
CA THR A 101 -19.35 16.49 5.49
C THR A 101 -19.15 16.98 4.05
N VAL A 102 -18.20 16.35 3.34
CA VAL A 102 -17.80 16.74 1.98
C VAL A 102 -18.58 15.91 0.96
N ASN A 103 -19.35 16.56 0.08
CA ASN A 103 -20.05 15.85 -0.99
C ASN A 103 -19.09 15.49 -2.14
N LEU A 104 -18.87 14.19 -2.37
CA LEU A 104 -17.96 13.70 -3.40
C LEU A 104 -18.68 13.42 -4.73
N THR A 105 -20.00 13.42 -4.72
CA THR A 105 -20.86 13.24 -5.90
C THR A 105 -21.86 14.40 -5.97
N PRO A 106 -21.41 15.63 -6.29
CA PRO A 106 -22.29 16.79 -6.41
C PRO A 106 -23.34 16.60 -7.51
N ASN A 107 -22.98 15.87 -8.56
CA ASN A 107 -23.92 15.31 -9.52
C ASN A 107 -24.26 13.88 -9.09
N ARG A 108 -25.54 13.57 -8.99
CA ARG A 108 -26.01 12.23 -8.61
C ARG A 108 -25.54 11.19 -9.63
N LEU A 109 -25.09 10.05 -9.13
CA LEU A 109 -24.83 8.86 -9.93
C LEU A 109 -26.16 8.18 -10.32
N PRO A 110 -26.19 7.36 -11.37
CA PRO A 110 -27.29 6.42 -11.59
C PRO A 110 -27.51 5.55 -10.34
N ALA A 111 -28.74 5.12 -10.09
CA ALA A 111 -28.98 4.19 -8.97
C ALA A 111 -28.26 2.86 -9.22
N GLY A 112 -27.43 2.44 -8.27
CA GLY A 112 -26.69 1.19 -8.39
C GLY A 112 -25.66 0.98 -7.30
N THR A 113 -24.66 0.15 -7.61
CA THR A 113 -23.48 -0.07 -6.79
C THR A 113 -22.29 0.64 -7.42
N HIS A 114 -21.55 1.35 -6.59
CA HIS A 114 -20.43 2.20 -6.97
C HIS A 114 -19.20 1.91 -6.11
N THR A 115 -18.03 2.33 -6.58
CA THR A 115 -16.78 2.28 -5.81
C THR A 115 -16.25 3.68 -5.60
N LEU A 116 -15.86 4.00 -4.37
CA LEU A 116 -15.14 5.21 -4.00
C LEU A 116 -13.71 4.82 -3.57
N ARG A 117 -12.72 5.57 -4.05
CA ARG A 117 -11.36 5.59 -3.50
C ARG A 117 -11.07 6.98 -2.95
N VAL A 118 -10.48 7.06 -1.75
CA VAL A 118 -10.09 8.33 -1.12
C VAL A 118 -8.63 8.24 -0.68
N ALA A 119 -7.85 9.27 -1.01
CA ALA A 119 -6.49 9.46 -0.56
C ALA A 119 -6.29 10.91 -0.07
N TYR A 120 -5.32 11.13 0.80
CA TYR A 120 -5.07 12.44 1.39
C TYR A 120 -3.79 13.06 0.84
N ARG A 121 -3.74 14.40 0.79
CA ARG A 121 -2.46 15.09 0.69
C ARG A 121 -1.75 14.97 2.03
N GLN A 122 -0.52 14.49 1.99
CA GLN A 122 0.27 14.29 3.19
C GLN A 122 0.65 15.63 3.86
N ASP A 123 0.52 15.70 5.19
CA ASP A 123 1.27 16.61 6.06
C ASP A 123 2.79 16.42 5.84
N ALA A 124 3.35 17.37 5.11
CA ALA A 124 4.77 17.46 4.82
C ALA A 124 5.19 18.90 4.52
N GLY A 125 6.37 19.29 5.01
CA GLY A 125 6.88 20.65 4.82
C GLY A 125 5.96 21.70 5.40
N SER A 126 5.55 22.67 4.57
CA SER A 126 4.66 23.77 4.94
C SER A 126 3.17 23.40 4.98
N TYR A 127 2.78 22.23 4.46
CA TYR A 127 1.39 21.78 4.47
C TYR A 127 1.10 21.02 5.78
N LYS A 128 -0.01 21.36 6.45
CA LYS A 128 -0.41 20.85 7.78
C LYS A 128 -1.91 20.48 7.84
N GLY A 129 -2.38 19.71 6.85
CA GLY A 129 -3.76 19.24 6.81
C GLY A 129 -4.02 18.07 7.77
N ASP A 130 -5.26 17.97 8.26
CA ASP A 130 -5.68 16.89 9.17
C ASP A 130 -6.13 15.64 8.39
N GLU A 131 -5.18 14.77 8.06
CA GLU A 131 -5.45 13.53 7.34
C GLU A 131 -6.22 12.54 8.22
N VAL A 132 -7.53 12.39 7.98
CA VAL A 132 -8.35 11.48 8.77
C VAL A 132 -9.56 10.98 7.99
N PHE A 133 -9.81 9.67 8.08
CA PHE A 133 -11.03 9.06 7.58
C PHE A 133 -12.02 8.84 8.73
N GLN A 134 -13.16 9.54 8.70
CA GLN A 134 -14.23 9.38 9.71
C GLN A 134 -15.49 8.69 9.15
N GLY A 135 -15.34 7.99 8.02
CA GLY A 135 -16.44 7.27 7.38
C GLY A 135 -17.16 8.06 6.29
N VAL A 136 -18.08 7.37 5.63
CA VAL A 136 -18.93 7.91 4.57
C VAL A 136 -20.37 8.14 5.04
N VAL A 137 -21.07 9.04 4.37
CA VAL A 137 -22.51 9.24 4.51
C VAL A 137 -23.15 8.93 3.16
N LEU A 138 -24.12 8.02 3.16
CA LEU A 138 -24.83 7.55 1.98
C LEU A 138 -26.28 8.05 1.97
N ASP A 139 -26.97 7.83 0.86
CA ASP A 139 -28.41 8.10 0.73
C ASP A 139 -29.22 7.27 1.76
N SER A 140 -30.46 7.68 2.04
CA SER A 140 -31.35 6.90 2.89
C SER A 140 -31.59 5.51 2.29
N GLY A 141 -31.39 4.45 3.09
CA GLY A 141 -31.51 3.04 2.66
C GLY A 141 -30.29 2.49 1.91
N ALA A 142 -29.33 3.34 1.54
CA ALA A 142 -28.05 2.90 1.00
C ALA A 142 -27.13 2.38 2.11
N HIS A 143 -26.18 1.54 1.71
CA HIS A 143 -25.23 0.88 2.60
C HIS A 143 -23.92 0.62 1.85
N THR A 144 -22.84 0.38 2.60
CA THR A 144 -21.61 -0.11 2.00
C THR A 144 -21.76 -1.59 1.63
N VAL A 145 -21.01 -2.00 0.61
CA VAL A 145 -20.94 -3.37 0.14
C VAL A 145 -19.49 -3.78 -0.06
N ALA A 146 -19.22 -5.08 0.03
CA ALA A 146 -17.91 -5.62 -0.27
C ALA A 146 -17.50 -5.26 -1.71
N VAL A 147 -16.26 -4.78 -1.87
CA VAL A 147 -15.67 -4.43 -3.17
C VAL A 147 -14.49 -5.34 -3.45
N SER A 148 -14.37 -5.80 -4.69
CA SER A 148 -13.19 -6.53 -5.13
C SER A 148 -12.00 -5.60 -5.17
N VAL A 149 -10.93 -5.97 -4.48
CA VAL A 149 -9.66 -5.24 -4.47
C VAL A 149 -8.54 -6.19 -4.87
N PRO A 150 -7.42 -5.68 -5.43
CA PRO A 150 -6.28 -6.52 -5.73
C PRO A 150 -5.77 -7.28 -4.50
N SER A 151 -5.47 -8.57 -4.67
CA SER A 151 -4.85 -9.40 -3.63
C SER A 151 -3.34 -9.22 -3.55
N ARG A 152 -2.69 -8.88 -4.66
CA ARG A 152 -1.26 -8.55 -4.72
C ARG A 152 -1.03 -7.16 -4.14
N ILE A 153 -0.09 -7.04 -3.19
CA ILE A 153 0.34 -5.77 -2.61
C ILE A 153 1.84 -5.55 -2.89
N ILE A 154 2.20 -4.34 -3.31
CA ILE A 154 3.57 -3.87 -3.49
C ILE A 154 3.82 -2.71 -2.52
N GLU A 155 4.85 -2.81 -1.68
CA GLU A 155 5.22 -1.76 -0.73
C GLU A 155 6.45 -0.99 -1.23
N PHE A 156 6.29 0.31 -1.42
CA PHE A 156 7.34 1.23 -1.82
C PHE A 156 7.88 1.96 -0.59
N VAL A 157 9.18 1.93 -0.39
CA VAL A 157 9.87 2.54 0.75
C VAL A 157 10.80 3.61 0.22
N GLY A 158 10.75 4.81 0.79
CA GLY A 158 11.68 5.85 0.34
C GLY A 158 11.54 7.22 0.96
N ASP A 159 12.14 8.17 0.27
CA ASP A 159 12.22 9.58 0.66
C ASP A 159 11.23 10.47 -0.10
N SER A 160 11.59 11.73 -0.33
CA SER A 160 10.81 12.71 -1.10
C SER A 160 10.45 12.23 -2.49
N ILE A 161 11.32 11.44 -3.14
CA ILE A 161 11.07 10.93 -4.49
C ILE A 161 9.95 9.89 -4.46
N THR A 162 9.99 8.95 -3.52
CA THR A 162 8.92 7.96 -3.34
C THR A 162 7.63 8.60 -2.83
N ALA A 163 7.72 9.70 -2.08
CA ALA A 163 6.57 10.47 -1.61
C ALA A 163 5.91 11.35 -2.69
N GLY A 164 6.54 11.52 -3.85
CA GLY A 164 6.04 12.36 -4.94
C GLY A 164 6.25 13.85 -4.73
N TYR A 165 7.24 14.26 -3.94
CA TYR A 165 7.55 15.68 -3.75
C TYR A 165 7.86 16.34 -5.11
N LYS A 166 7.15 17.44 -5.41
CA LYS A 166 7.14 18.18 -6.70
C LYS A 166 6.41 17.49 -7.86
N ALA A 167 5.76 16.35 -7.63
CA ALA A 167 4.80 15.79 -8.58
C ALA A 167 3.45 16.53 -8.47
N SER A 168 2.68 16.62 -9.54
CA SER A 168 1.49 17.50 -9.61
C SER A 168 0.36 17.10 -8.65
N LYS A 169 0.25 15.82 -8.30
CA LYS A 169 -0.71 15.29 -7.30
C LYS A 169 -0.01 14.51 -6.20
N GLU A 170 1.22 14.90 -5.87
CA GLU A 170 2.03 14.28 -4.82
C GLU A 170 2.11 12.75 -5.02
N ALA A 171 1.74 11.96 -4.00
CA ALA A 171 1.77 10.50 -4.04
C ALA A 171 1.01 9.88 -5.23
N LEU A 172 -0.13 10.44 -5.65
CA LEU A 172 -0.97 9.86 -6.71
C LEU A 172 -0.30 9.86 -8.09
N THR A 173 0.65 10.77 -8.29
CA THR A 173 1.46 10.88 -9.49
C THR A 173 2.90 10.40 -9.27
N ALA A 174 3.21 9.92 -8.06
CA ALA A 174 4.50 9.34 -7.75
C ALA A 174 4.63 7.94 -8.36
N TYR A 175 5.86 7.53 -8.63
CA TYR A 175 6.13 6.29 -9.33
C TYR A 175 5.59 5.04 -8.61
N GLY A 176 5.54 5.05 -7.26
CA GLY A 176 5.03 3.92 -6.48
C GLY A 176 3.54 3.67 -6.76
N TRP A 177 2.74 4.72 -6.68
CA TRP A 177 1.33 4.70 -7.04
C TRP A 177 1.12 4.24 -8.48
N LEU A 178 1.80 4.89 -9.43
CA LEU A 178 1.66 4.59 -10.85
C LEU A 178 2.07 3.16 -11.20
N THR A 179 3.09 2.61 -10.53
CA THR A 179 3.52 1.21 -10.72
C THR A 179 2.45 0.24 -10.26
N GLY A 180 1.88 0.46 -9.07
CA GLY A 180 0.82 -0.38 -8.53
C GLY A 180 -0.43 -0.39 -9.41
N GLU A 181 -0.91 0.79 -9.83
CA GLU A 181 -2.05 0.91 -10.74
C GLU A 181 -1.79 0.20 -12.07
N LYS A 182 -0.59 0.36 -12.64
CA LYS A 182 -0.22 -0.26 -13.92
C LYS A 182 -0.19 -1.80 -13.85
N LEU A 183 0.14 -2.37 -12.69
CA LEU A 183 0.19 -3.82 -12.47
C LEU A 183 -1.15 -4.40 -11.99
N GLY A 184 -2.18 -3.56 -11.81
CA GLY A 184 -3.42 -3.99 -11.16
C GLY A 184 -3.20 -4.51 -9.74
N ALA A 185 -2.16 -4.02 -9.06
CA ALA A 185 -1.80 -4.38 -7.70
C ALA A 185 -2.21 -3.28 -6.72
N ALA A 186 -2.59 -3.67 -5.52
CA ALA A 186 -2.66 -2.74 -4.42
C ALA A 186 -1.23 -2.28 -4.06
N HIS A 187 -1.12 -1.08 -3.51
CA HIS A 187 0.18 -0.49 -3.22
C HIS A 187 0.17 0.30 -1.92
N THR A 188 1.34 0.39 -1.31
CA THR A 188 1.57 1.23 -0.13
C THR A 188 2.87 2.01 -0.33
N GLN A 189 2.93 3.25 0.17
CA GLN A 189 4.15 4.07 0.12
C GLN A 189 4.57 4.45 1.54
N ILE A 190 5.55 3.74 2.09
CA ILE A 190 6.15 4.07 3.39
C ILE A 190 7.29 5.06 3.13
N ALA A 191 6.88 6.30 2.83
CA ALA A 191 7.79 7.35 2.43
C ALA A 191 7.38 8.72 2.98
N ARG A 192 8.38 9.57 3.23
CA ARG A 192 8.24 10.97 3.62
C ARG A 192 9.39 11.79 3.04
N PRO A 193 9.17 13.08 2.69
CA PRO A 193 10.27 13.96 2.32
C PRO A 193 11.35 14.04 3.40
N SER A 194 12.60 14.20 2.96
CA SER A 194 13.78 14.43 3.80
C SER A 194 14.20 13.30 4.74
N VAL A 195 13.53 12.13 4.74
CA VAL A 195 14.00 10.98 5.53
C VAL A 195 15.28 10.38 4.94
N CYS A 196 16.14 9.85 5.80
CA CYS A 196 17.35 9.12 5.43
C CYS A 196 17.12 7.62 5.58
N LEU A 197 18.05 6.79 5.11
CA LEU A 197 18.15 5.41 5.56
C LEU A 197 18.67 5.36 7.01
N VAL A 198 19.77 6.06 7.26
CA VAL A 198 20.48 6.08 8.54
C VAL A 198 19.90 7.18 9.43
N PRO A 199 19.52 6.88 10.69
CA PRO A 199 19.22 7.93 11.65
C PRO A 199 20.53 8.64 12.03
N THR A 200 20.56 9.96 11.94
CA THR A 200 21.76 10.77 12.17
C THR A 200 21.58 11.69 13.38
N SER A 201 22.71 12.08 14.00
CA SER A 201 22.72 12.91 15.20
C SER A 201 22.25 14.35 14.95
N ASP A 202 22.34 14.83 13.71
CA ASP A 202 21.83 16.13 13.28
C ASP A 202 20.32 16.11 12.96
N GLY A 203 19.64 14.99 13.24
CA GLY A 203 18.19 14.90 13.24
C GLY A 203 17.58 14.29 11.97
N CYS A 204 18.36 13.75 11.03
CA CYS A 204 17.75 13.02 9.92
C CYS A 204 17.05 11.76 10.43
N ILE A 205 15.78 11.64 10.08
CA ILE A 205 14.95 10.51 10.49
C ILE A 205 15.32 9.29 9.65
N GLY A 206 15.81 8.24 10.30
CA GLY A 206 16.27 7.01 9.65
C GLY A 206 15.19 5.96 9.41
N MET A 207 14.95 5.64 8.15
CA MET A 207 14.01 4.62 7.71
C MET A 207 14.45 3.20 8.07
N ARG A 208 15.73 2.95 8.37
CA ARG A 208 16.18 1.69 9.00
C ARG A 208 15.28 1.33 10.20
N ASP A 209 14.86 2.34 10.97
CA ASP A 209 14.05 2.15 12.17
C ASP A 209 12.59 2.55 11.95
N ARG A 210 12.34 3.68 11.27
CA ARG A 210 10.97 4.19 11.08
C ARG A 210 10.12 3.38 10.12
N TYR A 211 10.72 2.62 9.19
CA TYR A 211 9.98 1.70 8.35
C TYR A 211 9.17 0.66 9.14
N PHE A 212 9.41 0.45 10.44
CA PHE A 212 8.64 -0.52 11.24
C PHE A 212 7.51 0.11 12.06
N LYS A 213 7.25 1.41 11.87
CA LYS A 213 6.24 2.16 12.60
C LYS A 213 4.97 2.38 11.77
N THR A 214 3.87 2.65 12.46
CA THR A 214 2.60 3.01 11.84
C THR A 214 2.67 4.36 11.14
N GLY A 215 3.49 5.31 11.64
CA GLY A 215 3.75 6.60 11.02
C GLY A 215 5.16 7.14 11.30
N LEU A 216 5.46 8.35 10.82
CA LEU A 216 6.79 8.96 10.99
C LEU A 216 7.05 9.47 12.43
N ASP A 217 6.01 9.97 13.11
CA ASP A 217 6.10 10.54 14.45
C ASP A 217 6.63 9.51 15.47
N THR A 218 7.48 9.97 16.38
CA THR A 218 8.09 9.13 17.42
C THR A 218 7.09 8.47 18.38
N SER A 219 5.91 9.07 18.55
CA SER A 219 4.81 8.58 19.38
C SER A 219 3.95 7.51 18.68
N THR A 220 4.14 7.29 17.37
CA THR A 220 3.37 6.29 16.65
C THR A 220 3.75 4.87 17.07
N PRO A 221 2.77 3.96 17.20
CA PRO A 221 3.04 2.57 17.58
C PRO A 221 3.80 1.84 16.46
N ASP A 222 4.37 0.69 16.82
CA ASP A 222 4.86 -0.26 15.82
C ASP A 222 3.74 -0.66 14.86
N TRP A 223 4.11 -0.90 13.60
CA TRP A 223 3.17 -1.44 12.62
C TRP A 223 2.92 -2.92 12.89
N ASP A 224 1.65 -3.31 12.87
CA ASP A 224 1.26 -4.72 12.91
C ASP A 224 1.36 -5.33 11.50
N PHE A 225 2.47 -6.04 11.27
CA PHE A 225 2.76 -6.72 10.00
C PHE A 225 1.88 -7.95 9.72
N SER A 226 0.99 -8.35 10.65
CA SER A 226 -0.01 -9.38 10.39
C SER A 226 -1.20 -8.87 9.56
N ARG A 227 -1.39 -7.54 9.51
CA ARG A 227 -2.52 -6.91 8.80
C ARG A 227 -2.49 -7.09 7.29
N TYR A 228 -1.30 -7.21 6.70
CA TYR A 228 -1.12 -7.63 5.32
C TYR A 228 0.28 -8.20 5.10
N GLN A 229 0.40 -9.03 4.07
CA GLN A 229 1.67 -9.48 3.52
C GLN A 229 1.83 -8.90 2.11
N VAL A 230 3.06 -8.58 1.74
CA VAL A 230 3.36 -7.99 0.44
C VAL A 230 4.12 -8.98 -0.45
N SER A 231 3.91 -8.86 -1.75
CA SER A 231 4.64 -9.65 -2.76
C SER A 231 6.02 -9.07 -3.04
N ASP A 232 6.14 -7.76 -2.99
CA ASP A 232 7.34 -7.02 -3.34
C ASP A 232 7.52 -5.83 -2.39
N VAL A 233 8.78 -5.58 -2.02
CA VAL A 233 9.20 -4.36 -1.35
C VAL A 233 10.21 -3.65 -2.24
N VAL A 234 9.94 -2.41 -2.63
CA VAL A 234 10.81 -1.60 -3.49
C VAL A 234 11.38 -0.45 -2.67
N ILE A 235 12.70 -0.41 -2.50
CA ILE A 235 13.39 0.53 -1.62
C ILE A 235 14.20 1.51 -2.48
N ASN A 236 13.89 2.80 -2.35
CA ASN A 236 14.65 3.90 -2.93
C ASN A 236 15.01 4.90 -1.81
N LEU A 237 16.18 4.68 -1.20
CA LEU A 237 16.70 5.46 -0.07
C LEU A 237 18.21 5.69 -0.26
N GLY A 238 18.69 6.82 0.26
CA GLY A 238 20.10 7.21 0.21
C GLY A 238 20.34 8.61 -0.34
N THR A 239 19.32 9.24 -0.93
CA THR A 239 19.42 10.59 -1.46
C THR A 239 19.80 11.59 -0.36
N ASN A 240 19.11 11.55 0.79
CA ASN A 240 19.35 12.51 1.85
C ASN A 240 20.58 12.16 2.70
N ASP A 241 20.90 10.88 2.88
CA ASP A 241 22.05 10.40 3.67
C ASP A 241 23.36 11.09 3.27
N LYS A 242 23.52 11.39 1.98
CA LYS A 242 24.69 12.10 1.45
C LYS A 242 24.81 13.51 2.02
N GLY A 243 23.70 14.23 2.17
CA GLY A 243 23.65 15.58 2.74
C GLY A 243 23.90 15.61 4.25
N HIS A 244 23.71 14.48 4.93
CA HIS A 244 23.93 14.30 6.36
C HIS A 244 25.29 13.63 6.68
N ASN A 245 26.23 13.64 5.74
CA ASN A 245 27.60 13.12 5.91
C ASN A 245 27.67 11.65 6.36
N VAL A 246 26.67 10.83 6.01
CA VAL A 246 26.69 9.40 6.32
C VAL A 246 27.82 8.73 5.53
N SER A 247 28.73 8.05 6.23
CA SER A 247 29.81 7.32 5.55
C SER A 247 29.27 6.09 4.80
N GLY A 248 30.00 5.64 3.78
CA GLY A 248 29.61 4.42 3.03
C GLY A 248 29.46 3.19 3.93
N ALA A 249 30.35 3.02 4.92
CA ALA A 249 30.28 1.92 5.88
C ALA A 249 29.00 1.97 6.75
N GLN A 250 28.64 3.16 7.25
CA GLN A 250 27.40 3.35 8.02
C GLN A 250 26.17 3.06 7.15
N PHE A 251 26.16 3.57 5.92
CA PHE A 251 25.05 3.37 4.98
C PHE A 251 24.87 1.88 4.65
N GLN A 252 25.93 1.18 4.23
CA GLN A 252 25.88 -0.24 3.91
C GLN A 252 25.37 -1.07 5.09
N SER A 253 25.89 -0.82 6.30
CA SER A 253 25.49 -1.54 7.52
C SER A 253 24.01 -1.32 7.85
N ALA A 254 23.53 -0.08 7.76
CA ALA A 254 22.12 0.23 7.95
C ALA A 254 21.23 -0.41 6.88
N TYR A 255 21.67 -0.46 5.62
CA TYR A 255 20.93 -1.09 4.53
C TYR A 255 20.81 -2.60 4.75
N VAL A 256 21.89 -3.29 5.11
CA VAL A 256 21.86 -4.72 5.48
C VAL A 256 20.87 -4.96 6.62
N THR A 257 20.90 -4.11 7.65
CA THR A 257 19.98 -4.20 8.79
C THR A 257 18.52 -4.02 8.37
N LEU A 258 18.22 -3.03 7.52
CA LEU A 258 16.87 -2.81 7.00
C LEU A 258 16.39 -4.04 6.20
N LEU A 259 17.21 -4.56 5.28
CA LEU A 259 16.88 -5.73 4.47
C LEU A 259 16.59 -6.98 5.34
N GLN A 260 17.42 -7.24 6.35
CA GLN A 260 17.21 -8.33 7.31
C GLN A 260 15.87 -8.20 8.04
N ARG A 261 15.58 -7.00 8.55
CA ARG A 261 14.34 -6.76 9.31
C ARG A 261 13.10 -6.79 8.41
N ILE A 262 13.19 -6.32 7.17
CA ILE A 262 12.10 -6.46 6.18
C ILE A 262 11.84 -7.94 5.90
N ARG A 263 12.89 -8.72 5.61
CA ARG A 263 12.76 -10.17 5.38
C ARG A 263 12.08 -10.88 6.55
N ALA A 264 12.40 -10.51 7.78
CA ALA A 264 11.77 -11.08 8.97
C ALA A 264 10.26 -10.77 9.08
N LYS A 265 9.80 -9.67 8.49
CA LYS A 265 8.37 -9.30 8.45
C LYS A 265 7.63 -9.86 7.23
N TYR A 266 8.32 -9.99 6.11
CA TYR A 266 7.79 -10.54 4.86
C TYR A 266 8.69 -11.68 4.35
N PRO A 267 8.53 -12.90 4.89
CA PRO A 267 9.40 -14.03 4.56
C PRO A 267 9.34 -14.41 3.07
N ASN A 268 8.22 -14.12 2.39
CA ASN A 268 7.98 -14.55 1.00
C ASN A 268 8.27 -13.47 -0.06
N ALA A 269 8.34 -12.19 0.33
CA ALA A 269 8.43 -11.07 -0.60
C ALA A 269 9.75 -11.05 -1.40
N THR A 270 9.75 -10.50 -2.60
CA THR A 270 11.00 -10.08 -3.25
C THR A 270 11.34 -8.66 -2.79
N ILE A 271 12.58 -8.43 -2.36
CA ILE A 271 13.04 -7.11 -1.90
C ILE A 271 13.94 -6.52 -2.99
N HIS A 272 13.56 -5.36 -3.51
CA HIS A 272 14.24 -4.67 -4.60
C HIS A 272 14.91 -3.41 -4.05
N ALA A 273 16.22 -3.43 -3.90
CA ALA A 273 17.03 -2.29 -3.50
C ALA A 273 17.44 -1.50 -4.75
N MET A 274 16.84 -0.31 -4.94
CA MET A 274 17.09 0.52 -6.10
C MET A 274 18.40 1.30 -5.96
N GLU A 275 19.10 1.45 -7.09
CA GLU A 275 20.07 2.51 -7.27
C GLU A 275 19.38 3.87 -7.17
N THR A 276 19.87 4.74 -6.28
CA THR A 276 19.37 6.12 -6.21
C THR A 276 19.62 6.84 -7.53
N PHE A 277 18.70 7.69 -7.98
CA PHE A 277 18.85 8.39 -9.26
C PHE A 277 20.04 9.36 -9.30
N LYS A 278 20.53 9.80 -8.14
CA LYS A 278 21.76 10.59 -7.99
C LYS A 278 23.04 9.75 -8.01
N LYS A 279 22.91 8.41 -8.07
CA LYS A 279 24.01 7.44 -8.02
C LYS A 279 24.88 7.58 -6.77
N TRP A 280 24.26 7.93 -5.66
CA TRP A 280 24.91 7.89 -4.36
C TRP A 280 24.72 6.51 -3.72
N TYR A 281 25.77 6.07 -3.03
CA TYR A 281 25.82 4.78 -2.34
C TYR A 281 25.58 3.53 -3.21
N VAL A 282 25.94 3.59 -4.49
CA VAL A 282 25.73 2.48 -5.45
C VAL A 282 26.50 1.23 -5.01
N ALA A 283 27.78 1.38 -4.66
CA ALA A 283 28.63 0.27 -4.24
C ALA A 283 28.12 -0.35 -2.94
N GLU A 284 27.73 0.49 -1.99
CA GLU A 284 27.22 0.12 -0.68
C GLU A 284 25.87 -0.60 -0.78
N THR A 285 24.98 -0.14 -1.65
CA THR A 285 23.69 -0.80 -1.91
C THR A 285 23.90 -2.17 -2.55
N LYS A 286 24.78 -2.27 -3.57
CA LYS A 286 25.15 -3.56 -4.17
C LYS A 286 25.78 -4.51 -3.15
N ALA A 287 26.67 -4.02 -2.30
CA ALA A 287 27.32 -4.80 -1.26
C ALA A 287 26.33 -5.27 -0.19
N ALA A 288 25.34 -4.45 0.18
CA ALA A 288 24.29 -4.84 1.11
C ALA A 288 23.40 -5.96 0.53
N VAL A 289 23.02 -5.87 -0.74
CA VAL A 289 22.30 -6.93 -1.46
C VAL A 289 23.15 -8.21 -1.52
N ALA A 290 24.41 -8.10 -1.91
CA ALA A 290 25.33 -9.24 -1.98
C ALA A 290 25.50 -9.92 -0.61
N ALA A 291 25.59 -9.14 0.48
CA ALA A 291 25.67 -9.68 1.84
C ALA A 291 24.41 -10.49 2.22
N ARG A 292 23.22 -10.07 1.79
CA ARG A 292 21.98 -10.85 2.00
C ARG A 292 21.95 -12.13 1.15
N ASN A 293 22.33 -12.03 -0.11
CA ASN A 293 22.37 -13.18 -1.03
C ASN A 293 23.40 -14.24 -0.56
N ASN A 294 24.59 -13.81 -0.14
CA ASN A 294 25.63 -14.70 0.42
C ASN A 294 25.19 -15.34 1.74
N ALA A 295 24.27 -14.71 2.48
CA ALA A 295 23.62 -15.27 3.67
C ALA A 295 22.38 -16.13 3.35
N GLY A 296 22.16 -16.47 2.08
CA GLY A 296 21.11 -17.40 1.63
C GLY A 296 19.78 -16.76 1.21
N ASP A 297 19.63 -15.43 1.26
CA ASP A 297 18.39 -14.75 0.87
C ASP A 297 18.40 -14.36 -0.61
N ALA A 298 18.19 -15.34 -1.51
CA ALA A 298 18.22 -15.13 -2.96
C ALA A 298 17.10 -14.22 -3.51
N LYS A 299 16.16 -13.78 -2.67
CA LYS A 299 15.04 -12.90 -3.04
C LYS A 299 15.33 -11.43 -2.74
N VAL A 300 16.60 -11.05 -2.53
CA VAL A 300 17.04 -9.65 -2.47
C VAL A 300 17.76 -9.28 -3.78
N ARG A 301 17.26 -8.25 -4.45
CA ARG A 301 17.70 -7.85 -5.79
C ARG A 301 18.16 -6.41 -5.78
N TYR A 302 19.25 -6.15 -6.49
CA TYR A 302 19.66 -4.79 -6.83
C TYR A 302 18.98 -4.37 -8.13
N VAL A 303 18.41 -3.17 -8.17
CA VAL A 303 17.79 -2.59 -9.36
C VAL A 303 18.59 -1.40 -9.83
N ALA A 304 19.29 -1.58 -10.94
CA ALA A 304 20.05 -0.52 -11.60
C ALA A 304 19.10 0.47 -12.28
N THR A 305 19.33 1.77 -12.13
CA THR A 305 18.43 2.82 -12.65
C THR A 305 19.08 3.69 -13.73
N GLU A 306 20.23 3.27 -14.25
CA GLU A 306 20.93 4.01 -15.29
C GLU A 306 20.07 4.17 -16.56
N GLY A 307 19.99 5.41 -17.05
CA GLY A 307 19.21 5.74 -18.25
C GLY A 307 17.70 5.74 -18.05
N TRP A 308 17.19 5.61 -16.81
CA TRP A 308 15.75 5.72 -16.55
C TRP A 308 15.24 7.15 -16.64
N LEU A 309 16.08 8.11 -16.23
CA LEU A 309 15.77 9.54 -16.19
C LEU A 309 16.84 10.35 -16.93
N THR A 310 16.42 11.52 -17.40
CA THR A 310 17.26 12.59 -17.96
C THR A 310 17.16 13.84 -17.09
N THR A 311 17.99 14.85 -17.36
CA THR A 311 17.92 16.14 -16.65
C THR A 311 16.59 16.88 -16.85
N ALA A 312 15.91 16.66 -17.98
CA ALA A 312 14.57 17.21 -18.22
C ALA A 312 13.50 16.60 -17.30
N ASP A 313 13.76 15.42 -16.76
CA ASP A 313 12.84 14.73 -15.84
C ASP A 313 13.02 15.20 -14.40
N THR A 314 14.14 15.85 -14.05
CA THR A 314 14.44 16.35 -12.69
C THR A 314 14.77 17.85 -12.73
N PRO A 315 13.77 18.75 -12.83
CA PRO A 315 14.02 20.17 -13.03
C PRO A 315 14.88 20.84 -11.95
N ASP A 316 14.88 20.32 -10.72
CA ASP A 316 15.72 20.79 -9.62
C ASP A 316 17.00 19.95 -9.41
N GLY A 317 17.29 19.03 -10.35
CA GLY A 317 18.43 18.13 -10.31
C GLY A 317 18.28 16.91 -9.40
N THR A 318 17.14 16.72 -8.73
CA THR A 318 16.91 15.59 -7.79
C THR A 318 15.53 14.96 -7.91
N HIS A 319 14.46 15.75 -7.87
CA HIS A 319 13.09 15.28 -7.78
C HIS A 319 12.48 15.11 -9.17
N PRO A 320 11.97 13.92 -9.51
CA PRO A 320 11.27 13.70 -10.76
C PRO A 320 10.02 14.57 -10.87
N ASN A 321 9.78 15.14 -12.05
CA ASN A 321 8.46 15.65 -12.42
C ASN A 321 7.53 14.48 -12.82
N ASP A 322 6.29 14.78 -13.19
CA ASP A 322 5.30 13.77 -13.58
C ASP A 322 5.79 12.85 -14.70
N ALA A 323 6.49 13.39 -15.72
CA ALA A 323 7.03 12.58 -16.81
C ALA A 323 8.15 11.65 -16.33
N GLY A 324 9.01 12.12 -15.43
CA GLY A 324 10.01 11.30 -14.75
C GLY A 324 9.37 10.18 -13.94
N HIS A 325 8.34 10.47 -13.15
CA HIS A 325 7.61 9.45 -12.40
C HIS A 325 6.95 8.39 -13.30
N GLN A 326 6.38 8.79 -14.43
CA GLN A 326 5.82 7.86 -15.43
C GLN A 326 6.90 6.94 -16.02
N LYS A 327 8.09 7.47 -16.34
CA LYS A 327 9.23 6.66 -16.83
C LYS A 327 9.67 5.63 -15.79
N ILE A 328 9.86 6.05 -14.54
CA ILE A 328 10.23 5.16 -13.43
C ILE A 328 9.18 4.06 -13.27
N ALA A 329 7.90 4.43 -13.26
CA ALA A 329 6.80 3.49 -13.08
C ALA A 329 6.72 2.46 -14.23
N ALA A 330 6.95 2.89 -15.48
CA ALA A 330 6.99 1.98 -16.62
C ALA A 330 8.13 0.95 -16.51
N ARG A 331 9.32 1.37 -16.05
CA ARG A 331 10.46 0.48 -15.84
C ARG A 331 10.24 -0.50 -14.69
N LEU A 332 9.69 -0.03 -13.57
CA LEU A 332 9.36 -0.89 -12.43
C LEU A 332 8.25 -1.87 -12.78
N ALA A 333 7.20 -1.44 -13.46
CA ALA A 333 6.13 -2.34 -13.89
C ALA A 333 6.65 -3.46 -14.80
N ALA A 334 7.58 -3.16 -15.72
CA ALA A 334 8.20 -4.19 -16.54
C ALA A 334 9.10 -5.16 -15.75
N LEU A 335 9.67 -4.72 -14.62
CA LEU A 335 10.53 -5.53 -13.76
C LEU A 335 9.73 -6.41 -12.78
N LEU A 336 8.59 -5.91 -12.29
CA LEU A 336 7.76 -6.54 -11.27
C LEU A 336 6.57 -7.34 -11.86
N GLY A 337 6.22 -7.08 -13.12
CA GLY A 337 5.12 -7.72 -13.84
C GLY A 337 5.39 -9.13 -14.33
#